data_AF-A0A7Z1AJQ4-F1
#
_entry.id   AF-A0A7Z1AJQ4-F1
#
_cell.length_a   1.000
_cell.length_b   1.000
_cell.length_c   1.000
_cell.angle_alpha   90.00
_cell.angle_beta   90.00
_cell.angle_gamma   90.00
#
_symmetry.space_group_name_H-M   'P 1'
#
loop_
_entity.id
_entity.type
_entity.pdbx_description
1 polymer ?
#
loop_
_entity_poly.entity_id
_entity_poly.type
_entity_poly.pdbx_seq_one_letter_code
_entity_poly.pdbx_strand_id
1 'polypeptide(L)'
;MPVALGNADLLVEQITMGIYGTTSLEAIGAGCIPIAHIDTRFRTYIEKTTGIKCPIVEAQADTLEETIATLARDKHRRESILEENKRYLALVHDGELSARALYENWISA
;
A
#
# COMPACT_ATOMS: atom_id res chain seq x y z
N MET A 1 -6.91 12.11 -5.47
CA MET A 1 -7.39 12.34 -6.87
C MET A 1 -8.20 11.13 -7.36
N PRO A 2 -9.47 10.97 -6.96
CA PRO A 2 -10.16 9.67 -7.10
C PRO A 2 -10.40 9.24 -8.56
N VAL A 3 -10.79 10.18 -9.43
CA VAL A 3 -11.13 9.87 -10.83
C VAL A 3 -9.91 9.46 -11.65
N ALA A 4 -8.78 10.13 -11.47
CA ALA A 4 -7.55 9.79 -12.20
C ALA A 4 -7.03 8.41 -11.78
N LEU A 5 -7.03 8.13 -10.47
CA LEU A 5 -6.58 6.85 -9.93
C LEU A 5 -7.53 5.71 -10.33
N GLY A 6 -8.85 5.92 -10.28
CA GLY A 6 -9.83 4.90 -10.67
C GLY A 6 -9.82 4.54 -12.16
N ASN A 7 -9.20 5.37 -13.01
CA ASN A 7 -9.01 5.09 -14.43
C ASN A 7 -7.62 4.48 -14.73
N ALA A 8 -6.75 4.34 -13.73
CA ALA A 8 -5.40 3.80 -13.89
C ALA A 8 -5.31 2.38 -13.31
N ASP A 9 -4.59 1.49 -13.98
CA ASP A 9 -4.30 0.16 -13.44
C ASP A 9 -3.27 0.19 -12.30
N LEU A 10 -2.24 1.02 -12.47
CA LEU A 10 -1.06 1.09 -11.60
C LEU A 10 -0.74 2.53 -11.22
N LEU A 11 -0.36 2.75 -9.96
CA LEU A 11 0.26 3.99 -9.48
C LEU A 11 1.71 3.70 -9.13
N VAL A 12 2.66 4.42 -9.72
CA VAL A 12 4.07 4.37 -9.32
C VAL A 12 4.37 5.60 -8.47
N GLU A 13 4.81 5.40 -7.23
CA GLU A 13 5.23 6.50 -6.35
C GLU A 13 6.40 6.09 -5.44
N GLN A 14 7.05 7.09 -4.84
CA GLN A 14 8.03 6.90 -3.75
C GLN A 14 9.08 5.80 -3.95
N ILE A 15 9.51 5.57 -5.19
CA ILE A 15 10.49 4.52 -5.58
C ILE A 15 11.87 4.71 -4.94
N THR A 16 12.18 5.88 -4.37
CA THR A 16 13.48 6.18 -3.76
C THR A 16 13.43 6.49 -2.26
N MET A 17 12.24 6.63 -1.67
CA MET A 17 12.10 7.15 -0.30
C MET A 17 12.07 6.06 0.78
N GLY A 18 11.76 4.81 0.41
CA GLY A 18 11.65 3.70 1.36
C GLY A 18 10.39 3.75 2.22
N ILE A 19 9.40 4.53 1.83
CA ILE A 19 8.08 4.66 2.46
C ILE A 19 7.00 4.73 1.38
N TYR A 20 5.73 4.60 1.77
CA TYR A 20 4.58 4.86 0.91
C TYR A 20 3.77 6.04 1.44
N GLY A 21 3.09 6.75 0.53
CA GLY A 21 2.29 7.92 0.86
C GLY A 21 0.80 7.63 1.00
N THR A 22 0.05 8.66 1.41
CA THR A 22 -1.42 8.66 1.39
C THR A 22 -1.96 8.36 0.00
N THR A 23 -1.28 8.79 -1.06
CA THR A 23 -1.68 8.53 -2.45
C THR A 23 -1.76 7.02 -2.76
N SER A 24 -0.93 6.19 -2.13
CA SER A 24 -0.99 4.73 -2.28
C SER A 24 -2.27 4.18 -1.68
N LEU A 25 -2.72 4.74 -0.56
CA LEU A 25 -3.97 4.36 0.10
C LEU A 25 -5.18 4.85 -0.72
N GLU A 26 -5.12 6.05 -1.28
CA GLU A 26 -6.12 6.56 -2.23
C GLU A 26 -6.22 5.66 -3.47
N ALA A 27 -5.08 5.21 -4.01
CA ALA A 27 -5.04 4.30 -5.15
C ALA A 27 -5.70 2.98 -4.83
N ILE A 28 -5.37 2.38 -3.68
CA ILE A 28 -6.02 1.16 -3.18
C ILE A 28 -7.54 1.35 -3.11
N GLY A 29 -7.99 2.45 -2.50
CA GLY A 29 -9.41 2.78 -2.38
C GLY A 29 -10.11 2.98 -3.74
N ALA A 30 -9.37 3.41 -4.76
CA ALA A 30 -9.85 3.57 -6.13
C ALA A 30 -9.75 2.30 -7.00
N GLY A 31 -9.20 1.19 -6.48
CA GLY A 31 -8.97 -0.04 -7.25
C GLY A 31 -7.73 -0.01 -8.15
N CYS A 32 -6.80 0.90 -7.87
CA CYS A 32 -5.52 1.06 -8.57
C CYS A 32 -4.40 0.43 -7.72
N ILE A 33 -3.49 -0.34 -8.34
CA ILE A 33 -2.42 -1.04 -7.60
C ILE A 33 -1.22 -0.08 -7.40
N PRO A 34 -0.86 0.27 -6.16
CA PRO A 34 0.34 1.06 -5.91
C PRO A 34 1.61 0.21 -5.99
N ILE A 35 2.65 0.80 -6.58
CA ILE A 35 4.03 0.32 -6.64
C ILE A 35 4.91 1.38 -5.97
N ALA A 36 5.65 0.97 -4.95
CA ALA A 36 6.57 1.83 -4.21
C ALA A 36 7.77 1.04 -3.66
N HIS A 37 8.83 1.74 -3.30
CA HIS A 37 9.91 1.14 -2.52
C HIS A 37 9.59 1.32 -1.03
N ILE A 38 9.48 0.22 -0.28
CA ILE A 38 9.22 0.26 1.17
C ILE A 38 10.33 -0.47 1.89
N ASP A 39 11.07 0.27 2.73
CA ASP A 39 12.14 -0.30 3.53
C ASP A 39 11.60 -1.44 4.41
N THR A 40 12.35 -2.55 4.45
CA THR A 40 12.01 -3.76 5.19
C THR A 40 11.67 -3.48 6.65
N ARG A 41 12.27 -2.45 7.27
CA ARG A 41 11.97 -2.06 8.66
C ARG A 41 10.51 -1.63 8.83
N PHE A 42 9.93 -0.93 7.86
CA PHE A 42 8.55 -0.48 7.92
C PHE A 42 7.57 -1.61 7.62
N ARG A 43 7.88 -2.47 6.63
CA ARG A 43 7.10 -3.70 6.41
C ARG A 43 7.05 -4.58 7.66
N THR A 44 8.21 -4.77 8.29
CA THR A 44 8.34 -5.52 9.55
C THR A 44 7.57 -4.86 10.69
N TYR A 45 7.65 -3.53 10.81
CA TYR A 45 6.93 -2.79 11.84
C TYR A 45 5.40 -2.91 11.67
N ILE A 46 4.89 -2.76 10.45
CA ILE A 46 3.46 -2.91 10.14
C ILE A 46 3.00 -4.32 10.49
N GLU A 47 3.71 -5.36 10.06
CA GLU A 47 3.35 -6.75 10.33
C GLU A 47 3.38 -7.05 11.84
N LYS A 48 4.41 -6.61 12.57
CA LYS A 48 4.47 -6.79 14.03
C LYS A 48 3.36 -6.07 14.78
N THR A 49 2.97 -4.88 14.32
CA THR A 49 1.99 -4.04 15.02
C THR A 49 0.55 -4.44 14.71
N THR A 50 0.30 -4.90 13.48
CA THR A 50 -1.07 -5.13 12.97
C THR A 50 -1.38 -6.60 12.70
N GLY A 51 -0.36 -7.46 12.62
CA GLY A 51 -0.50 -8.83 12.12
C GLY A 51 -0.72 -8.94 10.60
N ILE A 52 -0.73 -7.82 9.88
CA ILE A 52 -1.01 -7.76 8.44
C ILE A 52 0.27 -7.40 7.67
N LYS A 53 0.57 -8.16 6.62
CA LYS A 53 1.65 -7.83 5.68
C LYS A 53 1.21 -6.68 4.78
N CYS A 54 2.08 -5.70 4.58
CA CYS A 54 1.84 -4.60 3.64
C CYS A 54 1.80 -5.16 2.19
N PRO A 55 0.65 -5.03 1.48
CA PRO A 55 0.46 -5.61 0.15
C PRO A 55 0.95 -4.70 -1.01
N ILE A 56 1.38 -3.47 -0.71
CA ILE A 56 1.91 -2.54 -1.72
C ILE A 56 3.07 -3.21 -2.44
N VAL A 57 3.02 -3.17 -3.77
CA VAL A 57 3.98 -3.86 -4.63
C VAL A 57 5.34 -3.17 -4.52
N GLU A 58 6.37 -3.98 -4.27
CA GLU A 58 7.73 -3.50 -4.13
C GLU A 58 8.37 -3.28 -5.51
N ALA A 59 9.00 -2.13 -5.71
CA ALA A 59 9.96 -1.92 -6.79
C ALA A 59 10.98 -0.82 -6.44
N GLN A 60 12.18 -0.96 -6.96
CA GLN A 60 13.21 0.08 -7.03
C GLN A 60 13.39 0.52 -8.49
N ALA A 61 14.21 1.56 -8.71
CA ALA A 61 14.41 2.13 -10.05
C ALA A 61 14.88 1.09 -11.10
N ASP A 62 15.71 0.14 -10.69
CA ASP A 62 16.27 -0.91 -11.55
C ASP A 62 15.33 -2.11 -11.76
N THR A 63 14.32 -2.28 -10.91
CA THR A 63 13.37 -3.41 -10.94
C THR A 63 11.97 -3.02 -11.40
N LEU A 64 11.70 -1.71 -11.55
CA LEU A 64 10.38 -1.20 -11.90
C LEU A 64 9.85 -1.73 -13.24
N GLU A 65 10.70 -1.81 -14.27
CA GLU A 65 10.30 -2.31 -15.59
C GLU A 65 9.82 -3.76 -15.50
N GLU A 66 10.59 -4.62 -14.83
CA GLU A 66 10.25 -6.03 -14.65
C GLU A 66 8.98 -6.21 -13.82
N THR A 67 8.82 -5.43 -12.74
CA THR A 67 7.62 -5.44 -11.90
C THR A 67 6.37 -5.09 -12.72
N ILE A 68 6.42 -4.02 -13.51
CA ILE A 68 5.29 -3.61 -14.37
C ILE A 68 4.99 -4.67 -15.43
N ALA A 69 6.03 -5.19 -16.11
CA ALA A 69 5.86 -6.21 -17.14
C ALA A 69 5.23 -7.49 -16.58
N THR A 70 5.60 -7.89 -15.37
CA THR A 70 5.02 -9.05 -14.68
C THR A 70 3.55 -8.84 -14.36
N LEU A 71 3.19 -7.69 -13.77
CA LEU A 71 1.80 -7.36 -13.46
C LEU A 71 0.93 -7.25 -14.72
N ALA A 72 1.47 -6.71 -15.81
CA ALA A 72 0.75 -6.60 -17.08
C ALA A 72 0.36 -7.97 -17.66
N ARG A 73 1.21 -8.99 -17.47
CA ARG A 73 1.00 -10.34 -18.03
C ARG A 73 0.13 -11.24 -17.15
N ASP A 74 0.01 -10.96 -15.85
CA ASP A 74 -0.70 -11.82 -14.90
C ASP A 74 -1.92 -11.12 -14.30
N LYS A 75 -3.09 -11.39 -14.90
CA LYS A 75 -4.38 -10.87 -14.43
C LYS A 75 -4.75 -11.42 -13.04
N HIS A 76 -4.53 -12.71 -12.78
CA HIS A 76 -4.89 -13.32 -11.50
C HIS A 76 -4.06 -12.76 -10.36
N ARG A 77 -2.78 -12.49 -10.62
CA ARG A 77 -1.92 -11.81 -9.66
C ARG A 77 -2.42 -10.41 -9.33
N ARG A 78 -2.85 -9.63 -10.33
CA ARG A 78 -3.45 -8.30 -10.11
C ARG A 78 -4.73 -8.38 -9.26
N GLU A 79 -5.61 -9.33 -9.55
CA GLU A 79 -6.84 -9.56 -8.77
C GLU A 79 -6.52 -9.91 -7.30
N SER A 80 -5.56 -10.80 -7.05
CA SER A 80 -5.11 -11.15 -5.69
C SER A 80 -4.58 -9.92 -4.94
N ILE A 81 -3.73 -9.12 -5.58
CA ILE A 81 -3.16 -7.91 -4.99
C ILE A 81 -4.25 -6.90 -4.65
N LEU A 82 -5.26 -6.73 -5.50
CA LEU A 82 -6.38 -5.83 -5.24
C LEU A 82 -7.20 -6.26 -4.01
N GLU A 83 -7.45 -7.55 -3.84
CA GLU A 83 -8.14 -8.06 -2.65
C GLU A 83 -7.30 -7.91 -1.38
N GLU A 84 -6.00 -8.18 -1.45
CA GLU A 84 -5.06 -7.96 -0.35
C GLU A 84 -4.99 -6.47 0.04
N ASN A 85 -4.94 -5.57 -0.95
CA ASN A 85 -4.96 -4.13 -0.78
C ASN A 85 -6.24 -3.65 -0.08
N LYS A 86 -7.43 -4.10 -0.52
CA LYS A 86 -8.70 -3.77 0.12
C LYS A 86 -8.72 -4.19 1.60
N ARG A 87 -8.25 -5.41 1.89
CA ARG A 87 -8.15 -5.91 3.26
C ARG A 87 -7.18 -5.08 4.09
N TYR A 88 -6.05 -4.67 3.52
CA TYR A 88 -5.09 -3.81 4.19
C TYR A 88 -5.65 -2.43 4.52
N LEU A 89 -6.39 -1.82 3.59
CA LEU A 89 -7.05 -0.53 3.83
C LEU A 89 -8.06 -0.64 4.98
N ALA A 90 -8.91 -1.67 4.96
CA ALA A 90 -9.94 -1.86 5.98
C ALA A 90 -9.38 -2.19 7.37
N LEU A 91 -8.28 -2.94 7.47
CA LEU A 91 -7.74 -3.37 8.77
C LEU A 91 -6.68 -2.44 9.36
N VAL A 92 -6.05 -1.59 8.52
CA VAL A 92 -4.92 -0.75 8.94
C VAL A 92 -5.20 0.74 8.80
N HIS A 93 -6.01 1.14 7.82
CA HIS A 93 -6.16 2.53 7.40
C HIS A 93 -7.61 3.02 7.34
N ASP A 94 -8.54 2.35 8.02
CA ASP A 94 -9.92 2.82 8.20
C ASP A 94 -10.05 3.95 9.25
N GLY A 95 -8.99 4.18 10.01
CA GLY A 95 -8.88 5.20 11.04
C GLY A 95 -8.91 4.68 12.47
N GLU A 96 -9.35 3.43 12.71
CA GLU A 96 -9.48 2.88 14.06
C GLU A 96 -8.12 2.77 14.76
N LEU A 97 -7.11 2.25 14.04
CA LEU A 97 -5.75 2.14 14.58
C LEU A 97 -5.14 3.49 14.94
N SER A 98 -5.32 4.50 14.09
CA SER A 98 -4.81 5.85 14.35
C SER A 98 -5.51 6.49 15.55
N ALA A 99 -6.84 6.34 15.63
CA ALA A 99 -7.62 6.85 16.76
C ALA A 99 -7.19 6.18 18.07
N ARG A 100 -7.02 4.86 18.09
CA ARG A 100 -6.54 4.12 19.27
C ARG A 100 -5.15 4.56 19.69
N ALA A 101 -4.21 4.67 18.75
CA ALA A 101 -2.86 5.12 19.04
C ALA A 101 -2.84 6.53 19.65
N LEU A 102 -3.62 7.46 19.11
CA LEU A 102 -3.73 8.81 19.65
C LEU A 102 -4.37 8.82 21.05
N TYR A 103 -5.42 8.02 21.23
CA TYR A 103 -6.12 7.95 22.51
C TYR A 103 -5.20 7.41 23.61
N GLU A 104 -4.64 6.22 23.41
CA GLU A 104 -3.85 5.49 24.41
C GLU A 104 -2.53 6.18 24.78
N ASN A 105 -1.89 6.85 23.82
CA ASN A 105 -0.54 7.40 24.02
C ASN A 105 -0.50 8.92 24.25
N TRP A 106 -1.64 9.60 24.15
CA TRP A 106 -1.66 11.07 24.22
C TRP A 106 -2.89 11.65 24.94
N ILE A 107 -4.09 11.18 24.62
CA ILE A 107 -5.31 11.74 25.21
C ILE A 107 -5.58 11.17 26.61
N SER A 108 -5.36 9.86 26.80
CA SER A 108 -5.60 9.16 28.06
C SER A 108 -4.33 8.78 28.83
N ALA A 109 -3.16 9.21 28.36
CA ALA A 109 -1.86 8.98 28.98
C ALA A 109 -1.58 10.03 30.07
#